data_AF-T0P9I0-F1
#
_entry.id   AF-T0P9I0-F1
#
_cell.length_a   1.000
_cell.length_b   1.000
_cell.length_c   1.000
_cell.angle_alpha   90.00
_cell.angle_beta   90.00
_cell.angle_gamma   90.00
#
_symmetry.space_group_name_H-M   'P 1'
#
loop_
_entity.id
_entity.type
_entity.pdbx_description
1 polymer ?
#
loop_
_entity_poly.entity_id
_entity_poly.type
_entity_poly.pdbx_seq_one_letter_code
_entity_poly.pdbx_strand_id
1 'polypeptide(L)'
;MYAVALASIRNIRKENPINKVLLDYYKKILKVKKLVALVAIMHKITNYIFSVFRNQTPFEQRDPKIHKQMFCFLKTFVKAT
;
A
#
# COMPACT_ATOMS: atom_id res chain seq x y z
N MET A 1 12.76 -9.31 -2.14
CA MET A 1 11.40 -8.76 -1.90
C MET A 1 10.53 -9.58 -0.94
N TYR A 2 10.67 -10.91 -0.86
CA TYR A 2 9.85 -11.76 0.04
C TYR A 2 9.96 -11.38 1.53
N ALA A 3 11.19 -11.23 2.04
CA ALA A 3 11.43 -10.83 3.43
C ALA A 3 10.81 -9.46 3.78
N VAL A 4 10.85 -8.51 2.84
CA VAL A 4 10.25 -7.17 2.99
C VAL A 4 8.74 -7.27 3.09
N ALA A 5 8.10 -8.11 2.28
CA ALA A 5 6.66 -8.35 2.35
C ALA A 5 6.25 -8.93 3.71
N LEU A 6 6.99 -9.92 4.22
CA LEU A 6 6.74 -10.49 5.54
C LEU A 6 6.93 -9.46 6.67
N ALA A 7 7.99 -8.67 6.61
CA ALA A 7 8.23 -7.61 7.59
C ALA A 7 7.12 -6.55 7.58
N SER A 8 6.55 -6.26 6.41
CA SER A 8 5.50 -5.24 6.25
C SER A 8 4.14 -5.66 6.79
N ILE A 9 3.85 -6.97 6.83
CA ILE A 9 2.56 -7.54 7.29
C ILE A 9 2.63 -7.96 8.76
N ARG A 10 3.85 -8.06 9.33
CA ARG A 10 4.06 -8.53 10.69
C ARG A 10 3.35 -7.64 11.71
N ASN A 11 2.77 -8.27 12.73
CA ASN A 11 2.24 -7.60 13.90
C ASN A 11 3.33 -7.45 14.97
N ILE A 12 3.35 -6.30 15.63
CA ILE A 12 4.15 -6.12 16.85
C ILE A 12 3.41 -6.79 18.02
N ARG A 13 4.13 -7.20 19.05
CA ARG A 13 3.65 -7.87 20.28
C ARG A 13 2.51 -7.13 21.01
N LYS A 14 2.24 -5.85 20.68
CA LYS A 14 1.14 -5.02 21.21
C LYS A 14 0.02 -4.77 20.19
N GLU A 15 -0.34 -5.80 19.41
CA GLU A 15 -1.47 -5.84 18.46
C GLU A 15 -1.51 -4.81 17.32
N ASN A 16 -0.59 -3.83 17.31
CA ASN A 16 -0.52 -2.84 16.26
C ASN A 16 0.21 -3.41 15.04
N PRO A 17 -0.49 -3.54 13.89
CA PRO A 17 0.17 -3.92 12.65
C PRO A 17 1.09 -2.80 12.18
N ILE A 18 2.26 -3.16 11.65
CA ILE A 18 3.22 -2.18 11.10
C ILE A 18 2.55 -1.36 10.00
N ASN A 19 1.78 -2.03 9.14
CA ASN A 19 0.94 -1.37 8.15
C ASN A 19 -0.45 -2.00 8.13
N LYS A 20 -1.42 -1.32 8.73
CA LYS A 20 -2.81 -1.76 8.81
C LYS A 20 -3.43 -1.97 7.42
N VAL A 21 -3.14 -1.07 6.47
CA VAL A 21 -3.69 -1.11 5.11
C VAL A 21 -3.19 -2.35 4.35
N LEU A 22 -1.89 -2.65 4.46
CA LEU A 22 -1.31 -3.83 3.82
C LEU A 22 -1.76 -5.14 4.48
N LEU A 23 -1.92 -5.16 5.81
CA LEU A 23 -2.43 -6.33 6.53
C LEU A 23 -3.89 -6.64 6.15
N ASP A 24 -4.75 -5.65 6.08
CA ASP A 24 -6.15 -5.86 5.69
C ASP A 24 -6.26 -6.32 4.22
N TYR A 25 -5.42 -5.77 3.35
CA TYR A 25 -5.31 -6.22 1.97
C TYR A 25 -4.83 -7.68 1.87
N TYR A 26 -3.82 -8.06 2.67
CA TYR A 26 -3.34 -9.43 2.77
C TYR A 26 -4.46 -10.39 3.18
N LYS A 27 -5.16 -10.08 4.29
CA LYS A 27 -6.26 -10.90 4.83
C LYS A 27 -7.39 -11.08 3.81
N LYS A 28 -7.69 -10.04 3.01
CA LYS A 28 -8.70 -10.12 1.95
C LYS A 28 -8.32 -11.16 0.88
N ILE A 29 -7.06 -11.20 0.45
CA ILE A 29 -6.58 -12.12 -0.60
C ILE A 29 -6.28 -13.51 -0.05
N LEU A 30 -5.94 -13.62 1.24
CA LEU A 30 -5.67 -14.89 1.90
C LEU A 30 -6.85 -15.87 1.82
N LYS A 31 -8.09 -15.36 1.73
CA LYS A 31 -9.30 -16.16 1.47
C LYS A 31 -9.23 -17.01 0.21
N VAL A 32 -8.40 -16.62 -0.75
CA VAL A 32 -8.17 -17.35 -2.01
C VAL A 32 -6.96 -18.26 -1.88
N LYS A 33 -5.74 -17.70 -1.80
CA LYS A 33 -4.47 -18.45 -1.69
C LYS A 33 -3.36 -17.60 -1.05
N LYS A 34 -2.53 -18.23 -0.20
CA LYS A 34 -1.43 -17.57 0.53
C LYS A 34 -0.32 -17.03 -0.38
N LEU A 35 0.12 -17.80 -1.38
CA LEU A 35 1.19 -17.37 -2.30
C LEU A 35 0.78 -16.16 -3.14
N VAL A 36 -0.47 -16.15 -3.62
CA VAL A 36 -1.05 -15.02 -4.38
C VAL A 36 -1.09 -13.75 -3.52
N ALA A 37 -1.45 -13.88 -2.24
CA ALA A 37 -1.48 -12.75 -1.32
C ALA A 37 -0.09 -12.13 -1.08
N LEU A 38 0.95 -12.96 -0.97
CA LEU A 38 2.32 -12.47 -0.80
C LEU A 38 2.84 -11.77 -2.05
N VAL A 39 2.63 -12.37 -3.22
CA VAL A 39 3.00 -11.76 -4.52
C VAL A 39 2.28 -10.43 -4.71
N ALA A 40 0.98 -10.36 -4.42
CA ALA A 40 0.21 -9.11 -4.51
C ALA A 40 0.76 -7.98 -3.62
N ILE A 41 1.33 -8.32 -2.46
CA ILE A 41 1.93 -7.34 -1.55
C ILE A 41 3.30 -6.89 -2.07
N MET A 42 4.10 -7.81 -2.61
CA MET A 42 5.36 -7.47 -3.27
C MET A 42 5.11 -6.46 -4.39
N HIS A 43 4.11 -6.70 -5.24
CA HIS A 43 3.71 -5.74 -6.30
C HIS A 43 3.31 -4.37 -5.74
N LYS A 44 2.55 -4.30 -4.63
CA LYS A 44 2.19 -3.02 -4.00
C LYS A 44 3.41 -2.26 -3.48
N ILE A 45 4.32 -2.95 -2.79
CA ILE A 45 5.52 -2.32 -2.21
C ILE A 45 6.40 -1.76 -3.34
N THR A 46 6.60 -2.52 -4.41
CA THR A 46 7.33 -2.05 -5.59
C THR A 46 6.71 -0.78 -6.18
N ASN A 47 5.38 -0.73 -6.32
CA ASN A 47 4.70 0.47 -6.81
C ASN A 47 4.82 1.67 -5.85
N TYR A 48 4.84 1.45 -4.54
CA TYR A 48 5.07 2.54 -3.58
C TYR A 48 6.48 3.11 -3.72
N ILE A 49 7.50 2.25 -3.83
CA ILE A 49 8.89 2.68 -4.04
C ILE A 49 8.99 3.51 -5.33
N PHE A 50 8.41 3.02 -6.44
CA PHE A 50 8.40 3.76 -7.70
C PHE A 50 7.61 5.07 -7.61
N SER A 51 6.50 5.13 -6.87
CA SER A 51 5.74 6.36 -6.69
C SER A 51 6.52 7.41 -5.90
N VAL A 52 7.26 6.99 -4.87
CA VAL A 52 8.12 7.87 -4.06
C VAL A 52 9.24 8.44 -4.94
N PHE A 53 9.90 7.58 -5.72
CA PHE A 53 10.95 8.05 -6.63
C PHE A 53 10.41 8.95 -7.74
N ARG A 54 9.24 8.63 -8.31
CA ARG A 54 8.63 9.41 -9.38
C ARG A 54 8.20 10.80 -8.91
N ASN A 55 7.58 10.89 -7.73
CA ASN A 55 7.01 12.14 -7.24
C ASN A 55 7.99 12.92 -6.36
N GLN A 56 9.13 12.32 -5.97
CA GLN A 56 10.09 12.87 -5.01
C GLN A 56 9.47 13.30 -3.68
N THR A 57 8.36 12.67 -3.29
CA THR A 57 7.64 12.95 -2.04
C THR A 57 7.91 11.86 -1.01
N PRO A 58 7.99 12.20 0.29
CA PRO A 58 8.13 11.19 1.34
C PRO A 58 6.96 10.20 1.35
N PHE A 59 7.23 8.96 1.72
CA PHE A 59 6.19 7.94 1.83
C PHE A 59 5.30 8.19 3.04
N GLU A 60 4.00 8.20 2.83
CA GLU A 60 2.99 8.27 3.89
C GLU A 60 1.99 7.13 3.74
N GLN A 61 1.70 6.45 4.84
CA GLN A 61 0.64 5.45 4.89
C GLN A 61 -0.71 6.16 4.96
N ARG A 62 -1.47 6.12 3.86
CA ARG A 62 -2.80 6.73 3.76
C ARG A 62 -3.87 5.68 3.48
N ASP A 63 -5.10 6.00 3.87
CA ASP A 63 -6.26 5.19 3.51
C ASP A 63 -6.53 5.25 2.00
N PRO A 64 -6.83 4.11 1.35
CA PRO A 64 -7.04 4.07 -0.11
C PRO A 64 -8.17 4.98 -0.59
N LYS A 65 -9.23 5.14 0.23
CA LYS A 65 -10.38 5.99 -0.10
C LYS A 65 -9.99 7.47 -0.17
N ILE A 66 -9.25 7.94 0.84
CA ILE A 66 -8.77 9.32 0.94
C ILE A 66 -7.79 9.60 -0.21
N HIS A 67 -6.84 8.68 -0.45
CA HIS A 67 -5.89 8.82 -1.55
C HIS A 67 -6.58 8.93 -2.92
N LYS A 68 -7.66 8.16 -3.16
CA LYS A 68 -8.43 8.25 -4.41
C LYS A 68 -9.10 9.61 -4.58
N GLN A 69 -9.68 10.17 -3.52
CA GLN A 69 -10.32 11.49 -3.56
C GLN A 69 -9.30 12.59 -3.88
N MET A 70 -8.14 12.57 -3.21
CA MET A 70 -7.07 13.55 -3.44
C MET A 70 -6.57 13.52 -4.88
N PHE A 71 -6.35 12.32 -5.44
CA PHE A 71 -5.89 12.18 -6.82
C PHE A 71 -6.95 12.61 -7.85
N CYS A 72 -8.23 12.34 -7.57
CA CYS A 72 -9.34 12.77 -8.41
C CYS A 72 -9.44 14.30 -8.46
N PHE A 73 -9.37 14.95 -7.29
CA PHE A 73 -9.38 16.40 -7.16
C PHE A 73 -8.19 17.08 -7.85
N LEU A 74 -6.97 16.52 -7.70
CA LEU A 74 -5.77 17.01 -8.39
C LEU A 74 -5.93 16.95 -9.92
N LYS A 75 -6.51 15.86 -10.46
CA LYS A 75 -6.75 15.73 -11.90
C LYS A 75 -7.75 16.74 -12.44
N THR A 76 -8.77 17.09 -11.67
CA THR A 76 -9.74 18.12 -12.09
C THR A 76 -9.10 19.50 -12.08
N PHE A 77 -8.22 19.79 -11.12
CA PHE A 77 -7.50 21.07 -11.05
C PHE A 77 -6.54 21.24 -12.23
N VAL A 78 -5.68 20.25 -12.49
CA VAL A 78 -4.70 20.30 -13.60
C VAL A 78 -5.35 20.37 -14.99
N LYS A 79 -6.59 19.88 -15.15
CA LYS A 79 -7.34 20.00 -16.41
C LYS A 79 -8.05 21.34 -16.59
N ALA A 80 -8.26 22.08 -15.49
CA ALA A 80 -8.98 23.35 -15.50
C ALA A 80 -8.05 24.55 -15.74
N THR A 81 -6.75 24.40 -15.46
CA THR A 81 -5.65 25.28 -15.90
C THR A 81 -5.12 24.86 -17.26
#